data_AF-A0A6C1N6A3-F1
#
_entry.id   AF-A0A6C1N6A3-F1
#
_cell.length_a   1.000
_cell.length_b   1.000
_cell.length_c   1.000
_cell.angle_alpha   90.00
_cell.angle_beta   90.00
_cell.angle_gamma   90.00
#
_symmetry.space_group_name_H-M   'P 1'
#
loop_
_entity.id
_entity.type
_entity.pdbx_description
1 polymer ?
#
loop_
_entity_poly.entity_id
_entity_poly.type
_entity_poly.pdbx_seq_one_letter_code
_entity_poly.pdbx_strand_id
1 'polypeptide(L)'
;MLSHQPPLTPLPPVRILCDEMLLGLAGWLRIAGYDTRVPDPGTQDPQVVASAVREGRWLITRDRGLLTQSSTPEVVVLLESQGLNANCQELSRRLNLNWLHAPFSRCKRCNTRLIPWSETPQPQGQQAETVVSY
;
A
#
# COMPACT_ATOMS: atom_id res chain seq x y z
N MET A 1 -0.90 23.29 17.32
CA MET A 1 0.23 22.55 17.92
C MET A 1 0.15 21.14 17.39
N LEU A 2 1.08 20.72 16.52
CA LEU A 2 1.14 19.34 16.04
C LEU A 2 1.39 18.45 17.26
N SER A 3 0.48 17.52 17.52
CA SER A 3 0.63 16.62 18.65
C SER A 3 1.83 15.73 18.34
N HIS A 4 2.91 15.85 19.12
CA HIS A 4 4.12 15.07 18.87
C HIS A 4 3.87 13.64 19.35
N GLN A 5 3.15 12.85 18.55
CA GLN A 5 2.95 11.44 18.82
C GLN A 5 4.30 10.71 18.69
N PRO A 6 4.64 9.83 19.64
CA PRO A 6 5.92 9.12 19.62
C PRO A 6 6.03 8.22 18.38
N PRO A 7 7.26 7.95 17.91
CA PRO A 7 7.47 6.98 16.84
C PRO A 7 6.95 5.60 17.30
N LEU A 8 6.23 4.93 16.41
CA LEU A 8 5.76 3.57 16.58
C LEU A 8 6.85 2.62 16.08
N THR A 9 6.93 1.43 16.68
CA THR A 9 7.89 0.40 16.28
C THR A 9 7.13 -0.77 15.63
N PRO A 10 6.78 -0.67 14.33
CA PRO A 10 6.03 -1.74 13.68
C PRO A 10 6.92 -2.98 13.54
N LEU A 11 6.39 -4.15 13.94
CA LEU A 11 7.08 -5.41 13.71
C LEU A 11 7.09 -5.72 12.20
N PRO A 12 8.26 -6.09 11.62
CA PRO A 12 8.32 -6.51 10.24
C PRO A 12 7.58 -7.86 10.03
N PRO A 13 6.95 -8.09 8.87
CA PRO A 13 6.84 -7.15 7.75
C PRO A 13 5.80 -6.06 8.00
N VAL A 14 6.18 -4.80 7.71
CA VAL A 14 5.26 -3.66 7.80
C VAL A 14 4.22 -3.76 6.68
N ARG A 15 2.96 -3.96 7.06
CA ARG A 15 1.81 -3.97 6.15
C ARG A 15 0.94 -2.77 6.44
N ILE A 16 0.43 -2.15 5.38
CA ILE A 16 -0.25 -0.86 5.45
C ILE A 16 -1.63 -0.99 4.78
N LEU A 17 -2.62 -0.32 5.36
CA LEU A 17 -3.91 -0.02 4.75
C LEU A 17 -4.04 1.50 4.70
N CYS A 18 -4.13 2.09 3.52
CA CYS A 18 -4.41 3.52 3.39
C CYS A 18 -5.90 3.72 3.15
N ASP A 19 -6.49 4.77 3.73
CA ASP A 19 -7.83 5.20 3.38
C ASP A 19 -7.97 5.50 1.85
N GLU A 20 -9.20 5.59 1.36
CA GLU A 20 -9.49 5.86 -0.04
C GLU A 20 -9.04 7.25 -0.52
N MET A 21 -8.88 8.23 0.38
CA MET A 21 -8.39 9.57 0.07
C MET A 21 -6.87 9.63 -0.09
N LEU A 22 -6.16 8.55 0.26
CA LEU A 22 -4.71 8.44 0.27
C LEU A 22 -4.17 7.53 -0.85
N LEU A 23 -4.93 7.32 -1.93
CA LEU A 23 -4.53 6.53 -3.11
C LEU A 23 -3.14 6.90 -3.65
N GLY A 24 -2.83 8.19 -3.72
CA GLY A 24 -1.52 8.67 -4.18
C GLY A 24 -0.39 8.21 -3.26
N LEU A 25 -0.57 8.35 -1.95
CA LEU A 25 0.39 7.91 -0.94
C LEU A 25 0.56 6.39 -0.95
N ALA A 26 -0.54 5.65 -1.09
CA ALA A 26 -0.52 4.20 -1.23
C ALA A 26 0.32 3.74 -2.42
N GLY A 27 0.22 4.44 -3.56
CA GLY A 27 1.04 4.20 -4.74
C GLY A 27 2.55 4.35 -4.46
N TRP A 28 2.94 5.39 -3.73
CA TRP A 28 4.35 5.62 -3.37
C TRP A 28 4.88 4.62 -2.36
N LEU A 29 4.08 4.22 -1.37
CA LEU A 29 4.45 3.16 -0.43
C LEU A 29 4.68 1.82 -1.14
N ARG A 30 3.86 1.50 -2.15
CA ARG A 30 4.06 0.31 -3.00
C ARG A 30 5.33 0.40 -3.82
N ILE A 31 5.64 1.56 -4.40
CA ILE A 31 6.90 1.78 -5.12
C ILE A 31 8.10 1.55 -4.19
N ALA A 32 8.03 2.00 -2.94
CA ALA A 32 9.07 1.77 -1.93
C ALA A 32 9.18 0.30 -1.48
N GLY A 33 8.22 -0.56 -1.85
CA GLY A 33 8.23 -2.00 -1.60
C GLY A 33 7.32 -2.48 -0.46
N TYR A 34 6.57 -1.59 0.18
CA TYR A 34 5.65 -1.96 1.26
C TYR A 34 4.38 -2.60 0.72
N ASP A 35 3.84 -3.56 1.49
CA ASP A 35 2.53 -4.15 1.21
C ASP A 35 1.43 -3.17 1.62
N THR A 36 0.92 -2.41 0.65
CA THR A 36 -0.07 -1.36 0.92
C THR A 36 -1.37 -1.62 0.18
N ARG A 37 -2.44 -1.85 0.95
CA ARG A 37 -3.82 -1.97 0.44
C ARG A 37 -4.57 -0.64 0.57
N VAL A 38 -5.66 -0.52 -0.17
CA VAL A 38 -6.68 0.52 -0.03
C VAL A 38 -8.02 -0.21 -0.02
N PRO A 39 -9.00 0.17 0.83
CA PRO A 39 -10.33 -0.42 0.83
C PRO A 39 -11.02 -0.30 -0.53
N ASP A 40 -12.01 -1.15 -0.77
CA ASP A 40 -12.91 -0.97 -1.90
C ASP A 40 -13.74 0.30 -1.71
N PRO A 41 -14.08 1.04 -2.78
CA PRO A 41 -14.86 2.27 -2.68
C PRO A 41 -16.17 2.06 -1.91
N GLY A 42 -16.45 2.93 -0.94
CA GLY A 42 -17.68 2.87 -0.13
C GLY A 42 -17.65 1.83 1.01
N THR A 43 -16.50 1.21 1.28
CA THR A 43 -16.32 0.38 2.50
C THR A 43 -16.54 1.26 3.74
N GLN A 44 -17.36 0.81 4.69
CA GLN A 44 -17.67 1.58 5.89
C GLN A 44 -16.48 1.60 6.87
N ASP A 45 -16.29 2.72 7.58
CA ASP A 45 -15.19 2.92 8.54
C ASP A 45 -14.97 1.74 9.52
N PRO A 46 -16.02 1.17 10.17
CA PRO A 46 -15.82 0.04 11.07
C PRO A 46 -15.27 -1.21 10.36
N GLN A 47 -15.65 -1.42 9.10
CA GLN A 47 -15.15 -2.53 8.28
C GLN A 47 -13.69 -2.31 7.87
N VAL A 48 -13.32 -1.05 7.54
CA VAL A 48 -11.94 -0.68 7.25
C VAL A 48 -11.04 -0.97 8.46
N VAL A 49 -11.40 -0.48 9.64
CA VAL A 49 -10.66 -0.72 10.89
C VAL A 49 -10.56 -2.22 11.18
N ALA A 50 -11.69 -2.94 11.15
CA ALA A 50 -11.71 -4.38 11.40
C ALA A 50 -10.81 -5.15 10.42
N SER A 51 -10.76 -4.75 9.15
CA SER A 51 -9.87 -5.35 8.16
C SER A 51 -8.39 -5.10 8.47
N ALA A 52 -8.03 -3.89 8.94
CA ALA A 52 -6.67 -3.56 9.32
C ALA A 52 -6.19 -4.41 10.49
N VAL A 53 -7.02 -4.54 11.53
CA VAL A 53 -6.73 -5.37 12.71
C VAL A 53 -6.59 -6.84 12.30
N ARG A 54 -7.59 -7.39 11.61
CA ARG A 54 -7.62 -8.80 11.18
C ARG A 54 -6.42 -9.17 10.31
N GLU A 55 -5.95 -8.24 9.48
CA GLU A 55 -4.82 -8.48 8.58
C GLU A 55 -3.46 -8.05 9.16
N GLY A 56 -3.43 -7.52 10.39
CA GLY A 56 -2.22 -6.98 11.00
C GLY A 56 -1.59 -5.88 10.15
N ARG A 57 -2.40 -4.89 9.77
CA ARG A 57 -2.01 -3.71 8.98
C ARG A 57 -2.11 -2.44 9.81
N TRP A 58 -1.16 -1.54 9.60
CA TRP A 58 -1.27 -0.15 10.06
C TRP A 58 -2.25 0.60 9.16
N LEU A 59 -3.32 1.12 9.75
CA LEU A 59 -4.30 1.93 9.05
C LEU A 59 -3.85 3.38 9.03
N ILE A 60 -3.56 3.91 7.84
CA ILE A 60 -3.19 5.31 7.64
C ILE A 60 -4.42 6.05 7.14
N THR A 61 -4.81 7.09 7.87
CA THR A 61 -5.99 7.90 7.55
C THR A 61 -5.72 9.38 7.77
N ARG A 62 -6.46 10.25 7.07
CA ARG A 62 -6.60 11.67 7.46
C ARG A 62 -7.92 11.97 8.14
N ASP A 63 -8.82 10.99 8.18
CA ASP A 63 -10.13 11.14 8.80
C ASP A 63 -10.05 10.95 10.32
N ARG A 64 -10.38 12.01 11.04
CA ARG A 64 -10.45 12.02 12.51
C ARG A 64 -11.64 11.23 13.05
N GLY A 65 -12.73 11.15 12.28
CA GLY A 65 -13.91 10.34 12.60
C GLY A 65 -13.55 8.88 12.76
N LEU A 66 -12.68 8.38 11.88
CA LEU A 66 -12.23 7.00 11.86
C LEU A 66 -11.43 6.61 13.11
N LEU A 67 -10.65 7.54 13.68
CA LEU A 67 -9.97 7.34 14.96
C LEU A 67 -10.95 7.31 16.13
N THR A 68 -11.98 8.16 16.10
CA THR A 68 -12.97 8.30 17.19
C THR A 68 -13.90 7.09 17.28
N GLN A 69 -14.18 6.46 16.13
CA GLN A 69 -15.05 5.29 16.02
C GLN A 69 -14.29 3.96 16.14
N SER A 70 -12.95 3.98 16.10
CA SER A 70 -12.14 2.78 16.20
C SER A 70 -12.10 2.25 17.64
N SER A 71 -12.46 0.98 17.81
CA SER A 71 -12.24 0.24 19.05
C SER A 71 -10.77 -0.16 19.27
N THR A 72 -9.90 0.09 18.29
CA THR A 72 -8.47 -0.30 18.25
C THR A 72 -7.61 0.86 17.75
N PRO A 73 -7.49 1.95 18.53
CA PRO A 73 -6.74 3.14 18.11
C PRO A 73 -5.25 2.86 17.91
N GLU A 74 -4.71 1.78 18.50
CA GLU A 74 -3.29 1.45 18.44
C GLU A 74 -2.78 1.05 17.05
N VAL A 75 -3.65 0.64 16.13
CA VAL A 75 -3.26 0.33 14.73
C VAL A 75 -3.50 1.50 13.77
N VAL A 76 -4.09 2.60 14.25
CA VAL A 76 -4.51 3.75 13.43
C VAL A 76 -3.48 4.87 13.52
N VAL A 77 -3.01 5.32 12.36
CA VAL A 77 -2.09 6.44 12.18
C VAL A 77 -2.86 7.57 11.50
N LEU A 78 -3.30 8.54 12.29
CA LEU A 78 -3.95 9.75 11.80
C LEU A 78 -2.90 10.75 11.31
N LEU A 79 -2.81 11.00 10.01
CA LEU A 79 -1.93 12.02 9.45
C LEU A 79 -2.48 13.43 9.73
N GLU A 80 -1.66 14.28 10.33
CA GLU A 80 -1.98 15.70 10.55
C GLU A 80 -1.52 16.58 9.39
N SER A 81 -0.54 16.11 8.61
CA SER A 81 0.04 16.83 7.49
C SER A 81 -0.88 16.91 6.27
N GLN A 82 -0.60 17.87 5.39
CA GLN A 82 -1.26 18.00 4.08
C GLN A 82 -0.26 17.94 2.94
N GLY A 83 -0.68 17.31 1.84
CA GLY A 83 0.16 17.11 0.67
C GLY A 83 1.09 15.90 0.79
N LEU A 84 1.45 15.33 -0.35
CA LEU A 84 2.18 14.07 -0.42
C LEU A 84 3.53 14.11 0.31
N ASN A 85 4.35 15.13 0.07
CA ASN A 85 5.69 15.22 0.65
C ASN A 85 5.67 15.28 2.18
N ALA A 86 4.78 16.10 2.75
CA ALA A 86 4.63 16.23 4.20
C ALA A 86 4.09 14.93 4.82
N ASN A 87 3.13 14.28 4.15
CA ASN A 87 2.63 12.96 4.57
C ASN A 87 3.73 11.89 4.57
N CYS A 88 4.60 11.88 3.55
CA CYS A 88 5.72 10.95 3.49
C CYS A 88 6.70 11.19 4.66
N GLN A 89 7.04 12.45 4.95
CA GLN A 89 7.92 12.80 6.06
C GLN A 89 7.30 12.43 7.42
N GLU A 90 6.01 12.66 7.60
CA GLU A 90 5.28 12.27 8.81
C GLU A 90 5.30 10.74 8.98
N LEU A 91 4.97 9.98 7.94
CA LEU A 91 5.02 8.51 8.00
C LEU A 91 6.43 7.98 8.26
N SER A 92 7.47 8.55 7.64
CA SER A 92 8.86 8.18 7.93
C SER A 92 9.16 8.30 9.42
N ARG A 93 8.78 9.42 10.05
CA ARG A 93 9.00 9.63 11.47
C ARG A 93 8.16 8.70 12.34
N ARG A 94 6.91 8.46 11.95
CA ARG A 94 5.93 7.73 12.79
C ARG A 94 6.06 6.22 12.72
N LEU A 95 6.40 5.66 11.57
CA LEU A 95 6.50 4.21 11.36
C LEU A 95 7.93 3.75 11.05
N ASN A 96 8.91 4.65 11.15
CA ASN A 96 10.31 4.40 10.81
C ASN A 96 10.47 3.82 9.38
N LEU A 97 9.72 4.36 8.42
CA LEU A 97 9.73 3.84 7.05
C LEU A 97 11.02 4.22 6.32
N ASN A 98 11.67 3.21 5.74
CA ASN A 98 12.69 3.39 4.70
C ASN A 98 12.00 3.42 3.32
N TRP A 99 12.06 4.56 2.62
CA TRP A 99 11.48 4.69 1.27
C TRP A 99 12.27 3.94 0.19
N LEU A 100 13.46 3.44 0.52
CA LEU A 100 14.27 2.54 -0.31
C LEU A 100 14.27 1.10 0.22
N HIS A 101 13.21 0.68 0.92
CA HIS A 101 13.14 -0.64 1.54
C HIS A 101 13.26 -1.80 0.54
N ALA A 102 12.44 -1.79 -0.51
CA ALA A 102 12.51 -2.73 -1.63
C ALA A 102 11.92 -2.08 -2.90
N PRO A 103 12.62 -1.08 -3.49
CA PRO A 103 12.11 -0.29 -4.60
C PRO A 103 11.65 -1.15 -5.77
N PHE A 104 10.50 -0.82 -6.35
CA PHE A 104 9.93 -1.49 -7.52
C PHE A 104 9.73 -3.01 -7.35
N SER A 105 9.62 -3.50 -6.12
CA SER A 105 9.25 -4.89 -5.83
C SER A 105 7.75 -5.15 -5.90
N ARG A 106 6.93 -4.09 -5.99
CA ARG A 106 5.47 -4.16 -6.06
C ARG A 106 4.89 -3.19 -7.07
N CYS A 107 3.77 -3.58 -7.68
CA CYS A 107 3.03 -2.74 -8.61
C CYS A 107 2.41 -1.55 -7.88
N LYS A 108 2.72 -0.33 -8.36
CA LYS A 108 2.11 0.92 -7.89
C LYS A 108 0.58 0.86 -7.87
N ARG A 109 -0.03 0.23 -8.88
CA ARG A 109 -1.49 0.21 -9.08
C ARG A 109 -2.20 -0.82 -8.21
N CYS A 110 -1.72 -2.08 -8.20
CA CYS A 110 -2.44 -3.20 -7.59
C CYS A 110 -1.70 -3.90 -6.45
N ASN A 111 -0.55 -3.39 -5.98
CA ASN A 111 0.24 -3.97 -4.88
C ASN A 111 0.83 -5.38 -5.14
N THR A 112 0.59 -5.95 -6.33
CA THR A 112 1.12 -7.27 -6.73
C THR A 112 2.64 -7.25 -6.74
N ARG A 113 3.28 -8.30 -6.22
CA ARG A 113 4.75 -8.44 -6.26
C ARG A 113 5.20 -8.50 -7.72
N LEU A 114 6.17 -7.67 -8.08
CA LEU A 114 6.78 -7.69 -9.39
C LEU A 114 7.87 -8.76 -9.41
N ILE A 115 7.98 -9.43 -10.54
CA ILE A 115 9.07 -10.35 -10.83
C ILE A 115 9.97 -9.70 -11.87
N PRO A 116 11.29 -9.97 -11.83
CA PRO A 116 12.16 -9.62 -12.94
C PRO A 116 11.59 -10.24 -14.21
N TRP A 117 11.57 -9.46 -15.27
CA TRP A 117 11.27 -10.02 -16.57
C TRP A 117 12.47 -10.88 -16.99
N SER A 118 12.19 -12.11 -17.43
CA SER A 118 13.15 -12.95 -18.13
C SER A 118 12.76 -13.02 -19.60
N GLU A 119 13.73 -12.76 -20.48
CA GLU A 119 13.58 -13.03 -21.90
C GLU A 119 13.52 -14.54 -22.08
N THR A 120 12.32 -15.11 -21.99
CA THR A 120 12.09 -16.43 -22.58
C THR A 120 11.59 -16.15 -23.99
N PRO A 121 12.36 -16.48 -25.04
CA PRO A 121 11.88 -16.34 -26.40
C PRO A 121 10.56 -17.09 -26.52
N GLN A 122 9.47 -16.39 -26.85
CA GLN A 122 8.26 -17.08 -27.24
C GLN A 122 8.57 -17.82 -28.54
N PRO A 123 8.27 -19.12 -28.66
CA PRO A 123 8.37 -19.79 -29.96
C PRO A 123 7.48 -19.04 -30.93
N GLN A 124 8.10 -18.35 -31.89
CA GLN A 124 7.39 -17.71 -32.99
C GLN A 124 6.60 -18.81 -33.70
N GLY A 125 5.30 -18.57 -33.85
CA GLY A 125 4.34 -19.57 -34.31
C GLY A 125 4.82 -20.36 -35.52
N GLN A 126 4.61 -21.68 -35.46
CA GLN A 126 4.65 -22.53 -36.63
C GLN A 126 3.78 -21.91 -37.72
N GLN A 127 4.41 -21.51 -38.82
CA GLN A 127 3.70 -21.26 -40.07
C GLN A 127 2.97 -22.56 -40.41
N ALA A 128 1.64 -22.50 -40.46
CA ALA A 128 0.85 -23.59 -40.98
C ALA A 128 1.24 -23.78 -42.45
N GLU A 129 1.94 -24.88 -42.74
CA GLU A 129 2.12 -25.37 -44.10
C GLU A 129 0.73 -25.68 -44.66
N THR A 130 0.22 -24.80 -45.52
CA THR A 130 -0.92 -25.09 -46.36
C THR A 130 -0.49 -26.15 -47.36
N VAL A 131 -0.74 -27.42 -47.05
CA VAL A 131 -0.67 -28.52 -48.02
C VAL A 131 -1.71 -28.27 -49.11
N VAL A 132 -1.26 -27.87 -50.29
CA VAL A 132 -2.08 -27.86 -51.50
C VAL A 132 -2.19 -29.30 -51.99
N SER A 133 -3.37 -29.90 -51.87
CA SER A 133 -3.67 -31.19 -52.49
C SER A 133 -4.10 -30.97 -53.95
N TYR A 134 -3.53 -31.78 -54.84
CA TYR A 134 -3.94 -31.96 -56.25
C TYR A 134 -5.33 -32.61 -56.36
#